data_AF-A0A846YQ19-F1
#
_entry.id   AF-A0A846YQ19-F1
#
_cell.length_a   1.000
_cell.length_b   1.000
_cell.length_c   1.000
_cell.angle_alpha   90.00
_cell.angle_beta   90.00
_cell.angle_gamma   90.00
#
_symmetry.space_group_name_H-M   'P 1'
#
loop_
_entity.id
_entity.type
_entity.pdbx_description
1 polymer ?
#
loop_
_entity_poly.entity_id
_entity_poly.type
_entity_poly.pdbx_seq_one_letter_code
_entity_poly.pdbx_strand_id
1 'polypeptide(L)' 'MRTTIRLDSDVLAAAERLRRERGIGEAVNELVRAGIHHRPTVSPHAFRQRTRALGARVDLPRNSEVLDLLDEPYPGQP' A
#
# COMPACT_ATOMS: atom_id res chain seq x y z
N MET A 1 19.20 0.11 -28.37
CA MET A 1 18.16 -0.57 -29.17
C MET A 1 17.18 0.48 -29.69
N ARG A 2 16.66 0.32 -30.92
CA ARG A 2 15.65 1.24 -31.49
C ARG A 2 14.28 0.57 -31.41
N THR A 3 13.33 1.26 -30.79
CA THR A 3 11.96 0.79 -30.61
C THR A 3 11.01 1.93 -30.90
N THR A 4 9.90 1.64 -31.57
CA THR A 4 8.82 2.61 -31.82
C THR A 4 7.73 2.39 -30.78
N ILE A 5 7.42 3.42 -30.01
CA ILE A 5 6.37 3.41 -28.98
C ILE A 5 5.42 4.60 -29.20
N ARG A 6 4.19 4.48 -28.71
CA ARG A 6 3.27 5.61 -28.62
C ARG A 6 3.44 6.29 -27.25
N LEU A 7 3.45 7.61 -27.25
CA LEU A 7 3.49 8.42 -26.03
C LEU A 7 2.20 9.22 -25.93
N ASP A 8 1.61 9.25 -24.74
CA ASP A 8 0.50 10.14 -24.44
C ASP A 8 0.98 11.60 -24.42
N SER A 9 0.04 12.54 -24.57
CA SER A 9 0.36 13.96 -24.74
C SER A 9 1.09 14.57 -23.54
N ASP A 10 0.80 14.09 -22.33
CA ASP A 10 1.45 14.50 -21.09
C ASP A 10 2.90 14.00 -21.01
N VAL A 11 3.15 12.75 -21.42
CA VAL A 11 4.49 12.17 -21.48
C VAL A 11 5.35 12.88 -22.53
N LEU A 12 4.77 13.19 -23.69
CA LEU A 12 5.45 13.97 -24.74
C LEU A 12 5.82 15.37 -24.24
N ALA A 13 4.90 16.06 -23.57
CA ALA A 13 5.17 17.38 -22.99
C ALA A 13 6.27 17.32 -21.92
N ALA A 14 6.28 16.28 -21.07
CA ALA A 14 7.36 16.07 -20.10
C ALA A 14 8.72 15.86 -20.77
N ALA A 15 8.77 15.05 -21.85
CA ALA A 15 9.99 14.81 -22.60
C ALA A 15 10.52 16.08 -23.29
N GLU A 16 9.63 16.89 -23.87
CA GLU A 16 9.97 18.19 -24.46
C GLU A 16 10.60 19.15 -23.43
N ARG A 17 10.09 19.19 -22.19
CA ARG A 17 10.66 20.03 -21.12
C ARG A 17 12.08 19.64 -20.71
N LEU A 18 12.43 18.36 -20.88
CA LEU A 18 13.75 17.79 -20.61
C LEU A 18 14.72 17.93 -21.80
N ARG A 19 14.21 18.18 -23.01
CA ARG A 19 14.95 18.23 -24.28
C ARG A 19 15.91 19.42 -24.43
N ARG A 20 16.35 20.05 -23.34
CA ARG A 20 17.01 21.37 -23.37
C ARG A 20 18.34 21.38 -24.12
N GLU A 21 19.07 20.25 -24.15
CA GLU A 21 20.36 20.13 -24.85
C GLU A 21 20.55 18.76 -25.53
N ARG A 22 19.66 17.82 -25.26
CA ARG A 22 19.75 16.39 -25.64
C ARG A 22 18.59 15.98 -26.53
N GLY A 23 18.79 14.95 -27.36
CA GLY A 23 17.76 14.48 -28.29
C GLY A 23 16.52 13.92 -27.57
N ILE A 24 15.36 13.88 -28.25
CA ILE A 24 14.11 13.38 -27.66
C ILE A 24 14.23 11.97 -27.07
N GLY A 25 15.05 11.10 -27.67
CA GLY A 25 15.27 9.75 -27.16
C GLY A 25 16.03 9.73 -25.83
N GLU A 26 16.94 10.67 -25.58
CA GLU A 26 17.63 10.79 -24.29
C GLU A 26 16.67 11.28 -23.21
N ALA A 27 15.84 12.28 -23.51
CA ALA A 27 14.82 12.79 -22.59
C ALA A 27 13.83 11.68 -22.18
N VAL A 28 13.38 10.85 -23.13
CA VAL A 28 12.52 9.69 -22.84
C VAL A 28 13.23 8.67 -21.96
N ASN A 29 14.50 8.35 -22.25
CA ASN A 29 15.27 7.41 -21.42
C ASN A 29 15.46 7.92 -19.99
N GLU A 30 15.66 9.23 -19.82
CA GLU A 30 15.78 9.86 -18.51
C GLU A 30 14.46 9.75 -17.72
N LEU A 31 13.33 10.08 -18.35
CA LEU A 31 11.99 9.91 -17.75
C LEU A 31 11.74 8.47 -17.31
N VAL A 32 12.05 7.51 -18.18
CA VAL A 32 11.86 6.08 -17.88
C VAL A 32 12.74 5.66 -16.69
N ARG A 33 14.01 6.06 -16.64
CA ARG A 33 14.89 5.75 -15.50
C ARG A 33 14.38 6.38 -14.21
N ALA A 34 13.97 7.64 -14.25
CA ALA A 34 13.40 8.33 -13.10
C ALA A 34 12.14 7.59 -12.57
N GLY A 35 11.28 7.11 -13.47
CA GLY A 35 10.10 6.31 -13.13
C GLY A 35 10.43 4.94 -12.54
N ILE A 36 11.37 4.20 -13.15
CA ILE A 36 11.80 2.88 -12.65
C ILE A 36 12.40 2.98 -11.24
N HIS A 37 13.18 4.03 -10.98
CA HIS A 37 13.81 4.26 -9.68
C HIS A 37 12.93 5.06 -8.71
N HIS A 38 11.69 5.40 -9.09
CA HIS A 38 10.78 6.12 -8.23
C HIS A 38 10.31 5.20 -7.10
N ARG A 39 11.00 5.27 -5.96
CA ARG A 39 10.47 4.76 -4.70
C ARG A 39 9.54 5.84 -4.13
N PRO A 40 8.27 5.52 -3.81
CA PRO A 40 7.38 6.45 -3.15
C PRO A 40 8.06 7.03 -1.90
N THR A 41 8.17 8.35 -1.85
CA THR A 41 8.78 9.08 -0.72
C THR A 41 7.97 8.88 0.56
N VAL A 42 6.67 8.66 0.40
CA VAL A 42 5.78 8.25 1.48
C VAL A 42 5.86 6.74 1.58
N SER A 43 6.63 6.24 2.56
CA SER A 43 6.43 4.87 3.02
C SER A 43 4.94 4.74 3.37
N PRO A 44 4.19 3.77 2.80
CA PRO A 44 2.83 3.52 3.24
C PRO A 44 2.86 3.45 4.77
N HIS A 45 2.04 4.25 5.46
CA HIS A 45 2.04 4.24 6.91
C HIS A 45 1.99 2.78 7.37
N ALA A 46 3.06 2.33 8.04
CA ALA A 46 3.14 0.96 8.49
C ALA A 46 1.87 0.67 9.29
N PHE A 47 1.18 -0.41 8.94
CA PHE A 47 -0.05 -0.78 9.62
C PHE A 47 0.22 -0.88 11.12
N ARG A 48 -0.49 -0.07 11.91
CA ARG A 48 -0.45 -0.12 13.37
C ARG A 48 -1.79 -0.62 13.85
N GLN A 49 -1.82 -1.88 14.30
CA GLN A 49 -3.00 -2.45 14.93
C GLN A 49 -3.36 -1.60 16.14
N ARG A 50 -4.59 -1.07 16.16
CA ARG A 50 -5.15 -0.38 17.31
C ARG A 50 -6.00 -1.40 18.08
N THR A 51 -5.49 -1.85 19.21
CA THR A 51 -6.25 -2.70 20.13
C THR A 51 -6.89 -1.84 21.22
N ARG A 52 -8.04 -2.28 21.72
CA ARG A 52 -8.69 -1.72 22.91
C ARG A 52 -9.21 -2.88 23.75
N ALA A 53 -9.26 -2.69 25.07
CA ALA A 53 -9.91 -3.66 25.94
C ALA A 53 -11.42 -3.71 25.60
N LEU A 54 -11.92 -4.92 25.31
CA LEU A 54 -13.36 -5.15 25.07
C LEU A 54 -14.10 -5.60 26.32
N GLY A 55 -13.44 -5.62 27.49
CA GLY A 55 -14.04 -6.04 28.76
C GLY A 55 -14.33 -7.54 28.82
N ALA A 56 -13.40 -8.37 28.33
CA ALA A 56 -13.52 -9.82 28.43
C ALA A 56 -13.67 -10.24 29.90
N ARG A 57 -14.63 -11.12 30.18
CA ARG A 57 -14.90 -11.66 31.53
C ARG A 57 -13.99 -12.82 31.91
N VAL A 58 -13.27 -13.37 30.94
CA VAL A 58 -12.41 -14.56 31.05
C VAL A 58 -11.10 -14.32 30.30
N ASP A 59 -10.03 -15.00 30.70
CA ASP A 59 -8.72 -14.93 30.06
C ASP A 59 -8.75 -15.65 28.70
N LEU A 60 -9.08 -14.92 27.63
CA LEU A 60 -9.26 -15.46 26.27
C LEU A 60 -8.10 -16.35 25.74
N PRO A 61 -6.81 -16.05 25.99
CA PRO A 61 -5.72 -16.95 25.60
C PRO A 61 -5.63 -18.26 26.42
N ARG A 62 -6.35 -18.40 27.54
CA ARG A 62 -6.54 -19.67 28.26
C ARG A 62 -7.96 -20.19 28.03
N ASN A 63 -8.07 -21.12 27.08
CA ASN A 63 -9.36 -21.51 26.52
C ASN A 63 -10.28 -22.35 27.42
N SER A 64 -9.81 -22.96 28.50
CA SER A 64 -10.65 -23.80 29.36
C SER A 64 -11.81 -23.02 29.99
N GLU A 65 -11.52 -21.86 30.58
CA GLU A 65 -12.54 -20.99 31.19
C GLU A 65 -13.51 -20.39 30.16
N VAL A 66 -13.05 -20.24 28.91
CA VAL A 66 -13.88 -19.76 27.80
C VAL A 66 -14.89 -20.82 27.38
N LEU A 67 -14.47 -22.08 27.31
CA LEU A 67 -15.34 -23.20 26.95
C LEU A 67 -16.40 -23.43 28.04
N ASP A 68 -16.00 -23.40 29.31
CA ASP A 68 -16.94 -23.53 30.44
C ASP A 68 -18.03 -22.43 30.40
N LEU A 69 -17.66 -21.18 30.09
CA LEU A 69 -18.62 -20.07 29.97
C LEU A 69 -19.57 -20.20 28.77
N LEU A 70 -19.14 -20.85 27.68
CA LEU A 70 -20.00 -21.05 26.51
C LEU A 70 -21.05 -22.16 26.72
N ASP A 71 -20.78 -23.09 27.64
CA ASP A 71 -21.72 -24.13 28.03
C ASP A 71 -22.78 -23.61 29.02
N GLU A 72 -22.56 -22.43 29.63
CA GLU A 72 -23.57 -21.77 30.45
C GLU A 72 -24.68 -21.14 29.59
N PRO A 73 -25.97 -21.29 29.96
CA PRO A 73 -27.06 -20.64 29.26
C PRO A 73 -26.94 -19.12 29.38
N TYR A 74 -27.04 -18.42 28.23
CA TYR A 74 -26.90 -16.96 28.19
C TYR A 74 -27.96 -16.30 29.09
N PRO A 75 -27.56 -15.43 30.05
CA PRO A 75 -28.51 -14.80 30.94
C PRO A 75 -29.49 -13.93 30.14
N GLY A 76 -30.77 -14.32 30.14
CA GLY A 76 -31.85 -13.63 29.44
C GLY A 76 -32.38 -14.33 28.18
N GLN A 77 -31.95 -15.55 27.87
CA GLN A 77 -32.70 -16.45 26.97
C GLN A 77 -33.68 -17.30 27.79
N PRO A 78 -34.98 -17.37 27.39
CA PRO A 78 -35.96 -18.22 28.06
C PRO A 78 -35.69 -19.72 27.87
#